data_AF-A0A2P2C7E2-F1
#
_entry.id   AF-A0A2P2C7E2-F1
#
_cell.length_a   1.000
_cell.length_b   1.000
_cell.length_c   1.000
_cell.angle_alpha   90.00
_cell.angle_beta   90.00
_cell.angle_gamma   90.00
#
_symmetry.space_group_name_H-M   'P 1'
#
loop_
_entity.id
_entity.type
_entity.pdbx_description
1 polymer ?
#
loop_
_entity_poly.entity_id
_entity_poly.type
_entity_poly.pdbx_seq_one_letter_code
_entity_poly.pdbx_strand_id
1 'polypeptide(L)'
;MPPTDRTLLLHLIGDHPAAPAEILARANDSTDAPLLVAAALLSRDLELLARAADSAMTTRERQLVALARAHLLGEDDLLDVLVRDHLSEHPDSLLAAWIAGLVPPTST
;
A
#
# COMPACT_ATOMS: atom_id res chain seq x y z
N MET A 1 22.33 -8.93 7.06
CA MET A 1 21.21 -9.44 6.24
C MET A 1 20.40 -8.25 5.79
N PRO A 2 20.01 -8.13 4.50
CA PRO A 2 19.13 -7.05 4.06
C PRO A 2 17.75 -7.13 4.76
N PRO A 3 17.05 -6.01 4.94
CA PRO A 3 15.71 -6.01 5.55
C PRO A 3 14.73 -6.77 4.66
N THR A 4 13.82 -7.53 5.28
CA THR A 4 12.71 -8.19 4.60
C THR A 4 11.65 -7.17 4.19
N ASP A 5 10.80 -7.53 3.22
CA ASP A 5 9.73 -6.66 2.71
C ASP A 5 8.79 -6.22 3.84
N ARG A 6 8.43 -7.14 4.75
CA ARG A 6 7.68 -6.82 5.97
C ARG A 6 8.39 -5.80 6.87
N THR A 7 9.71 -5.89 7.02
CA THR A 7 10.48 -4.95 7.84
C THR A 7 10.44 -3.54 7.25
N LEU A 8 10.58 -3.44 5.93
CA LEU A 8 10.47 -2.17 5.22
C LEU A 8 9.09 -1.53 5.38
N LEU A 9 8.02 -2.33 5.29
CA LEU A 9 6.65 -1.84 5.54
C LEU A 9 6.49 -1.31 6.97
N LEU A 10 6.98 -2.03 7.97
CA LEU A 10 6.92 -1.56 9.36
C LEU A 10 7.72 -0.28 9.58
N HIS A 11 8.89 -0.14 8.93
CA HIS A 11 9.67 1.09 8.96
C HIS A 11 8.93 2.25 8.29
N LEU A 12 8.26 2.02 7.17
CA LEU A 12 7.44 3.04 6.50
C LEU A 12 6.30 3.51 7.40
N ILE A 13 5.57 2.58 8.01
CA ILE A 13 4.46 2.89 8.93
C ILE A 13 4.97 3.63 10.17
N GLY A 14 6.18 3.31 10.64
CA GLY A 14 6.87 3.99 11.74
C GLY A 14 7.58 5.29 11.36
N ASP A 15 7.35 5.82 10.15
CA ASP A 15 7.94 7.06 9.64
C ASP A 15 9.48 7.09 9.65
N HIS A 16 10.11 5.93 9.44
CA HIS A 16 11.55 5.84 9.35
C HIS A 16 12.03 6.54 8.06
N PRO A 17 12.99 7.49 8.15
CA PRO A 17 13.28 8.42 7.06
C PRO A 17 13.80 7.77 5.78
N ALA A 18 14.48 6.62 5.89
CA ALA A 18 15.00 5.88 4.75
C ALA A 18 13.98 4.95 4.08
N ALA A 19 12.86 4.63 4.75
CA ALA A 19 11.95 3.58 4.32
C ALA A 19 11.32 3.83 2.95
N PRO A 20 10.87 5.06 2.59
CA PRO A 20 10.32 5.32 1.26
C PRO A 20 11.30 4.98 0.13
N ALA A 21 12.55 5.43 0.24
CA ALA A 21 13.57 5.18 -0.77
C ALA A 21 13.94 3.69 -0.87
N GLU A 22 14.02 3.00 0.26
CA GLU A 22 14.32 1.56 0.31
C GLU A 22 13.19 0.71 -0.29
N ILE A 23 11.92 1.07 -0.04
CA ILE A 23 10.75 0.41 -0.65
C ILE A 23 10.76 0.59 -2.16
N LEU A 24 10.98 1.82 -2.65
CA LEU A 24 11.02 2.09 -4.09
C LEU A 24 12.14 1.31 -4.78
N ALA A 25 13.33 1.22 -4.15
CA ALA A 25 14.42 0.41 -4.68
C ALA A 25 14.08 -1.09 -4.68
N ARG A 26 13.44 -1.59 -3.62
CA ARG A 26 13.04 -2.99 -3.48
C ARG A 26 11.94 -3.41 -4.47
N ALA A 27 11.04 -2.49 -4.83
CA ALA A 27 9.90 -2.77 -5.70
C ALA A 27 10.29 -3.29 -7.10
N ASN A 28 11.51 -2.99 -7.58
CA ASN A 28 11.99 -3.49 -8.86
C ASN A 28 12.07 -5.02 -8.90
N ASP A 29 12.50 -5.65 -7.80
CA ASP A 29 12.77 -7.09 -7.74
C ASP A 29 11.78 -7.87 -6.86
N SER A 30 10.85 -7.18 -6.19
CA SER A 30 9.85 -7.82 -5.32
C SER A 30 8.59 -8.24 -6.07
N THR A 31 7.99 -9.33 -5.58
CA THR A 31 6.65 -9.80 -5.94
C THR A 31 5.71 -9.79 -4.72
N ASP A 32 6.12 -9.18 -3.60
CA ASP A 32 5.29 -9.05 -2.41
C ASP A 32 4.24 -7.97 -2.63
N ALA A 33 2.98 -8.36 -2.80
CA ALA A 33 1.90 -7.44 -3.16
C ALA A 33 1.75 -6.26 -2.17
N PRO A 34 1.83 -6.44 -0.82
CA PRO A 34 1.83 -5.33 0.12
C PRO A 34 2.98 -4.34 -0.08
N LEU A 35 4.20 -4.81 -0.38
CA LEU A 35 5.33 -3.93 -0.69
C LEU A 35 5.11 -3.16 -1.99
N LEU A 36 4.61 -3.83 -3.04
CA LEU A 36 4.31 -3.19 -4.32
C LEU A 36 3.20 -2.14 -4.18
N VAL A 37 2.17 -2.39 -3.35
CA VAL A 37 1.13 -1.41 -2.98
C VAL A 37 1.75 -0.18 -2.33
N ALA A 38 2.62 -0.36 -1.33
CA ALA A 38 3.27 0.77 -0.67
C ALA A 38 4.15 1.57 -1.64
N ALA A 39 4.91 0.89 -2.50
CA ALA A 39 5.72 1.52 -3.53
C ALA A 39 4.87 2.35 -4.51
N ALA A 40 3.76 1.79 -4.99
CA ALA A 40 2.83 2.47 -5.89
C ALA A 40 2.25 3.75 -5.28
N LEU A 41 1.90 3.74 -3.99
CA LEU A 41 1.38 4.91 -3.29
C LEU A 41 2.45 6.01 -3.13
N LEU A 42 3.69 5.62 -2.80
CA LEU A 42 4.81 6.55 -2.65
C LEU A 42 5.21 7.23 -3.97
N SER A 43 5.20 6.49 -5.08
CA SER A 43 5.57 7.00 -6.40
C SER A 43 4.39 7.54 -7.21
N ARG A 44 3.15 7.27 -6.77
CA ARG A 44 1.91 7.48 -7.53
C ARG A 44 1.92 6.76 -8.88
N ASP A 45 2.47 5.56 -8.92
CA ASP A 45 2.62 4.76 -10.13
C ASP A 45 1.57 3.64 -10.23
N LEU A 46 0.67 3.76 -11.21
CA LEU A 46 -0.38 2.77 -11.46
C LEU A 46 0.15 1.46 -12.06
N GLU A 47 1.32 1.46 -12.70
CA GLU A 47 1.93 0.23 -13.24
C GLU A 47 2.46 -0.65 -12.09
N LEU A 48 3.05 -0.04 -11.05
CA LEU A 48 3.40 -0.76 -9.83
C LEU A 48 2.16 -1.33 -9.14
N LEU A 49 1.05 -0.59 -9.16
CA LEU A 49 -0.21 -1.10 -8.62
C LEU A 49 -0.78 -2.26 -9.44
N ALA A 50 -0.67 -2.22 -10.77
CA ALA A 50 -1.05 -3.33 -11.64
C ALA A 50 -0.21 -4.58 -11.35
N ARG A 51 1.11 -4.43 -11.19
CA ARG A 51 1.99 -5.53 -10.76
C ARG A 51 1.61 -6.09 -9.39
N ALA A 52 1.19 -5.23 -8.45
CA ALA A 52 0.70 -5.67 -7.15
C ALA A 52 -0.59 -6.50 -7.30
N ALA A 53 -1.51 -6.09 -8.18
CA ALA A 53 -2.72 -6.84 -8.50
C ALA A 53 -2.40 -8.23 -9.05
N ASP A 54 -1.46 -8.32 -9.99
CA ASP A 54 -1.03 -9.60 -10.60
C ASP A 54 -0.33 -10.53 -9.59
N SER A 55 0.36 -9.95 -8.60
CA SER A 55 1.08 -10.70 -7.57
C SER A 55 0.20 -11.09 -6.36
N ALA A 56 -0.98 -10.49 -6.22
CA ALA A 56 -1.87 -10.70 -5.07
C ALA A 56 -2.54 -12.07 -5.12
N MET A 57 -2.21 -12.94 -4.17
CA MET A 57 -2.70 -14.32 -4.11
C MET A 57 -3.90 -14.49 -3.20
N THR A 58 -4.01 -13.66 -2.17
CA THR A 58 -5.06 -13.71 -1.17
C THR A 58 -6.10 -12.62 -1.36
N THR A 59 -7.29 -12.82 -0.80
CA THR A 59 -8.33 -11.78 -0.77
C THR A 59 -7.84 -10.55 -0.01
N ARG A 60 -7.11 -10.73 1.09
CA ARG A 60 -6.50 -9.66 1.89
C ARG A 60 -5.59 -8.77 1.04
N GLU A 61 -4.72 -9.37 0.21
CA GLU A 61 -3.83 -8.63 -0.68
C GLU A 61 -4.60 -7.90 -1.80
N ARG A 62 -5.60 -8.56 -2.40
CA ARG A 62 -6.44 -7.92 -3.43
C ARG A 62 -7.23 -6.73 -2.89
N GLN A 63 -7.71 -6.82 -1.65
CA GLN A 63 -8.34 -5.69 -0.97
C GLN A 63 -7.34 -4.54 -0.79
N LEU A 64 -6.10 -4.78 -0.33
CA LEU A 64 -5.08 -3.74 -0.21
C LEU A 64 -4.81 -3.01 -1.55
N VAL A 65 -4.79 -3.75 -2.66
CA VAL A 65 -4.69 -3.17 -4.01
C VAL A 65 -5.89 -2.27 -4.33
N ALA A 66 -7.11 -2.70 -3.98
CA ALA A 66 -8.32 -1.90 -4.18
C ALA A 66 -8.31 -0.60 -3.35
N LEU A 67 -7.88 -0.67 -2.08
CA LEU A 67 -7.70 0.51 -1.22
C LEU A 67 -6.70 1.50 -1.86
N ALA A 68 -5.54 1.01 -2.27
CA ALA A 68 -4.52 1.86 -2.89
C ALA A 68 -4.99 2.48 -4.21
N ARG A 69 -5.76 1.73 -5.00
CA ARG A 69 -6.38 2.23 -6.24
C ARG A 69 -7.34 3.38 -5.96
N ALA A 70 -8.27 3.19 -5.01
CA ALA A 70 -9.23 4.23 -4.64
C ALA A 70 -8.52 5.51 -4.19
N HIS A 71 -7.47 5.38 -3.37
CA HIS A 71 -6.65 6.52 -2.95
C HIS A 71 -5.97 7.24 -4.13
N LEU A 72 -5.31 6.50 -5.03
CA LEU A 72 -4.62 7.09 -6.18
C LEU A 72 -5.55 7.76 -7.18
N LEU A 73 -6.80 7.29 -7.28
CA LEU A 73 -7.84 7.88 -8.13
C LEU A 73 -8.62 9.00 -7.45
N GLY A 74 -8.37 9.28 -6.16
CA GLY A 74 -9.11 10.29 -5.39
C GLY A 74 -10.56 9.91 -5.10
N GLU A 75 -10.87 8.61 -5.03
CA GLU A 75 -12.19 8.07 -4.73
C GLU A 75 -12.41 7.97 -3.21
N ASP A 76 -12.42 9.11 -2.52
CA ASP A 76 -12.38 9.17 -1.04
C ASP A 76 -13.54 8.43 -0.35
N ASP A 77 -14.78 8.61 -0.83
CA ASP A 77 -15.96 7.92 -0.27
C ASP A 77 -15.84 6.39 -0.42
N LEU A 78 -15.28 5.93 -1.54
CA LEU A 78 -15.05 4.51 -1.77
C LEU A 78 -13.91 3.99 -0.88
N LEU A 79 -12.83 4.76 -0.76
CA LEU A 79 -11.70 4.41 0.11
C LEU A 79 -12.18 4.23 1.56
N ASP A 80 -13.01 5.14 2.07
CA ASP A 80 -13.48 5.10 3.46
C ASP A 80 -14.31 3.84 3.75
N VAL A 81 -15.19 3.46 2.82
CA VAL A 81 -15.96 2.21 2.91
C VAL A 81 -15.05 0.98 2.83
N LEU A 82 -14.12 0.95 1.87
CA LEU A 82 -13.21 -0.19 1.68
C LEU A 82 -12.27 -0.39 2.87
N VAL A 83 -11.73 0.70 3.44
CA VAL A 83 -10.89 0.65 4.64
C VAL A 83 -11.67 0.08 5.82
N ARG A 84 -12.89 0.56 6.05
CA ARG A 84 -13.73 0.10 7.15
C ARG A 84 -14.05 -1.39 7.03
N ASP A 85 -14.42 -1.85 5.84
CA ASP A 85 -14.68 -3.25 5.55
C ASP A 85 -13.43 -4.11 5.82
N HIS A 86 -12.31 -3.75 5.21
CA HIS A 86 -11.04 -4.47 5.36
C HIS A 86 -10.57 -4.54 6.82
N LEU A 87 -10.59 -3.44 7.56
CA LEU A 87 -10.15 -3.42 8.96
C LEU A 87 -11.12 -4.15 9.90
N SER A 88 -12.39 -4.32 9.51
CA SER A 88 -13.33 -5.15 10.28
C SER A 88 -12.98 -6.65 10.20
N GLU A 89 -12.50 -7.10 9.03
CA GLU A 89 -12.04 -8.48 8.80
C GLU A 89 -10.59 -8.72 9.24
N HIS A 90 -9.74 -7.69 9.10
CA HIS A 90 -8.29 -7.72 9.32
C HIS A 90 -7.84 -6.56 10.21
N PRO A 91 -8.20 -6.57 11.51
CA PRO A 91 -7.89 -5.46 12.43
C PRO A 91 -6.39 -5.25 12.67
N ASP A 92 -5.55 -6.23 12.30
CA ASP A 92 -4.09 -6.19 12.38
C ASP A 92 -3.42 -5.60 11.11
N SER A 93 -4.21 -5.17 10.11
CA SER A 93 -3.70 -4.67 8.83
C SER A 93 -3.13 -3.25 8.94
N LEU A 94 -1.89 -3.15 9.44
CA LEU A 94 -1.22 -1.87 9.62
C LEU A 94 -1.05 -1.08 8.31
N LEU A 95 -0.87 -1.76 7.17
CA LEU A 95 -0.76 -1.08 5.88
C LEU A 95 -2.10 -0.44 5.48
N ALA A 96 -3.23 -1.12 5.69
CA ALA A 96 -4.55 -0.52 5.42
C ALA A 96 -4.81 0.69 6.31
N ALA A 97 -4.45 0.61 7.60
CA ALA A 97 -4.55 1.75 8.52
C ALA A 97 -3.64 2.92 8.10
N TRP A 98 -2.44 2.64 7.60
CA TRP A 98 -1.54 3.65 7.05
C TRP A 98 -2.11 4.32 5.80
N ILE A 99 -2.68 3.55 4.86
CA ILE A 99 -3.35 4.08 3.65
C ILE A 99 -4.48 5.03 4.04
N ALA A 100 -5.30 4.64 5.01
CA ALA A 100 -6.41 5.46 5.52
C ALA A 100 -5.96 6.79 6.14
N GLY A 101 -4.72 6.85 6.65
CA GLY A 101 -4.12 8.06 7.22
C GLY A 101 -3.42 8.95 6.19
N LEU A 102 -3.31 8.53 4.93
CA LEU A 102 -2.71 9.34 3.88
C LEU A 102 -3.58 10.56 3.55
N VAL A 103 -2.93 11.69 3.29
CA VAL A 103 -3.62 12.88 2.78
C VAL A 103 -4.11 12.59 1.36
N PRO A 104 -5.42 12.77 1.05
CA PRO A 104 -5.94 12.59 -0.29
C PRO A 104 -5.19 13.45 -1.31
N PRO A 105 -5.02 12.98 -2.57
CA PRO A 105 -4.46 13.82 -3.61
C PRO A 105 -5.40 15.01 -3.86
N THR A 106 -5.00 16.20 -3.42
CA THR A 106 -5.75 17.44 -3.65
C THR A 106 -5.93 17.66 -5.15
N SER A 107 -7.19 17.66 -5.62
CA SER A 107 -7.54 18.09 -6.97
C SER A 107 -7.09 19.54 -7.14
N THR A 108 -6.10 19.78 -8.01
CA THR A 108 -5.66 21.11 -8.44
C THR A 108 -6.13 21.34 -9.86
#